data_AF-A0A5B8VXC6-F1
#
_entry.id   AF-A0A5B8VXC6-F1
#
_cell.length_a   1.000
_cell.length_b   1.000
_cell.length_c   1.000
_cell.angle_alpha   90.00
_cell.angle_beta   90.00
_cell.angle_gamma   90.00
#
_symmetry.space_group_name_H-M   'P 1'
#
loop_
_entity.id
_entity.type
_entity.pdbx_description
1 polymer ?
#
loop_
_entity_poly.entity_id
_entity_poly.type
_entity_poly.pdbx_seq_one_letter_code
_entity_poly.pdbx_strand_id
1 'polypeptide(L)'
;MKRSVLLFLAALALLGCGSKKKKVAATVYPTISYLNIKLDAVGHLPSNPYILTFDNAEKHIVFCGVNHVDKNKINDPMYAGIEKAFFAFKPDVCVNEGGDVSKKVFASKQAALRKDGEIGLVKILADSLKIKTVNGDMTDSLEFKELLKKYTPGEFLAYIVTERFMWGLNEQQANDTVNLKKSYAGFIQNYIMKTGAVKLTPQQQTLAFYKTNYQKLLKRPFIFNELEPTNPFDPKGKFQEIGRASKEIRDQSLLATIDSLLKTHNKVFVVFGGWHLLTCEPGLKQIISRAK
;
A
#
# COMPACT_ATOMS: atom_id res chain seq x y z
N MET A 1 26.82 69.54 -40.49
CA MET A 1 28.00 69.13 -39.70
C MET A 1 27.58 68.17 -38.60
N LYS A 2 28.11 66.94 -38.64
CA LYS A 2 28.47 66.00 -37.56
C LYS A 2 27.52 65.76 -36.34
N ARG A 3 27.18 64.46 -36.17
CA ARG A 3 27.22 63.63 -34.92
C ARG A 3 26.13 63.94 -33.87
N SER A 4 25.48 63.02 -33.13
CA SER A 4 25.57 61.57 -32.90
C SER A 4 24.36 61.11 -32.04
N VAL A 5 23.77 59.96 -32.35
CA VAL A 5 23.53 58.78 -31.48
C VAL A 5 23.21 59.02 -29.98
N LEU A 6 22.05 58.55 -29.49
CA LEU A 6 21.99 57.52 -28.44
C LEU A 6 20.59 56.89 -28.28
N LEU A 7 20.58 55.55 -28.32
CA LEU A 7 19.47 54.68 -27.94
C LEU A 7 19.12 54.80 -26.45
N PHE A 8 17.84 54.74 -26.11
CA PHE A 8 17.38 54.21 -24.83
C PHE A 8 16.12 53.36 -25.04
N LEU A 9 16.33 52.06 -25.29
CA LEU A 9 15.29 51.03 -25.38
C LEU A 9 15.84 49.78 -24.68
N ALA A 10 15.73 49.76 -23.35
CA ALA A 10 15.92 48.63 -22.44
C ALA A 10 15.65 49.19 -21.02
N ALA A 11 14.91 48.61 -20.09
CA ALA A 11 14.35 47.28 -19.96
C ALA A 11 13.10 47.39 -19.06
N LEU A 12 11.95 46.93 -19.55
CA LEU A 12 10.74 46.70 -18.75
C LEU A 12 10.46 45.20 -18.78
N ALA A 13 11.38 44.44 -18.20
CA ALA A 13 11.21 43.04 -17.89
C ALA A 13 11.97 42.80 -16.60
N LEU A 14 11.25 42.74 -15.47
CA LEU A 14 11.63 42.05 -14.23
C LEU A 14 10.58 42.37 -13.13
N LEU A 15 9.34 41.95 -13.35
CA LEU A 15 8.41 41.64 -12.25
C LEU A 15 7.94 40.19 -12.42
N GLY A 16 8.91 39.28 -12.49
CA GLY A 16 8.65 37.87 -12.25
C GLY A 16 8.32 37.68 -10.77
N CYS A 17 7.02 37.75 -10.45
CA CYS A 17 6.53 37.31 -9.15
C CYS A 17 6.92 35.85 -8.93
N GLY A 18 8.00 35.64 -8.19
CA GLY A 18 8.39 34.36 -7.63
C GLY A 18 7.33 33.93 -6.62
N SER A 19 6.24 33.34 -7.09
CA SER A 19 5.31 32.61 -6.24
C SER A 19 6.07 31.40 -5.70
N LYS A 20 6.62 31.54 -4.49
CA LYS A 20 7.02 30.40 -3.66
C LYS A 20 5.77 29.55 -3.54
N LYS A 21 5.66 28.47 -4.32
CA LYS A 21 4.63 27.44 -4.14
C LYS A 21 4.72 27.00 -2.68
N LYS A 22 3.81 27.47 -1.83
CA LYS A 22 3.65 26.95 -0.48
C LYS A 22 3.52 25.45 -0.65
N LYS A 23 4.46 24.68 -0.07
CA LYS A 23 4.29 23.23 0.06
C LYS A 23 3.03 23.05 0.89
N VAL A 24 1.92 22.74 0.22
CA VAL A 24 0.70 22.31 0.90
C VAL A 24 1.11 21.03 1.63
N ALA A 25 1.04 21.05 2.96
CA ALA A 25 1.28 19.86 3.75
C ALA A 25 0.32 18.77 3.27
N ALA A 26 0.82 17.54 3.13
CA ALA A 26 -0.03 16.42 2.76
C ALA A 26 -1.16 16.30 3.79
N THR A 27 -2.39 16.17 3.31
CA THR A 27 -3.55 15.94 4.17
C THR A 27 -3.34 14.65 4.93
N VAL A 28 -3.44 14.71 6.26
CA VAL A 28 -3.43 13.53 7.14
C VAL A 28 -4.88 13.23 7.50
N TYR A 29 -5.27 11.98 7.32
CA TYR A 29 -6.62 11.50 7.60
C TYR A 29 -6.68 10.84 8.98
N PRO A 30 -7.78 10.99 9.73
CA PRO A 30 -7.96 10.28 10.98
C PRO A 30 -8.05 8.77 10.73
N THR A 31 -7.38 7.99 11.56
CA THR A 31 -7.42 6.52 11.54
C THR A 31 -7.59 5.97 12.95
N ILE A 32 -8.08 4.73 13.06
CA ILE A 32 -8.07 3.97 14.30
C ILE A 32 -6.75 3.21 14.40
N SER A 33 -6.08 3.22 15.54
CA SER A 33 -4.88 2.41 15.72
C SER A 33 -5.20 0.92 15.53
N TYR A 34 -4.31 0.16 14.89
CA TYR A 34 -4.41 -1.29 14.80
C TYR A 34 -4.56 -1.97 16.17
N LEU A 35 -4.05 -1.37 17.25
CA LEU A 35 -4.24 -1.90 18.60
C LEU A 35 -5.67 -1.78 19.13
N ASN A 36 -6.51 -0.98 18.47
CA ASN A 36 -7.84 -0.62 18.92
C ASN A 36 -8.96 -1.07 17.95
N ILE A 37 -8.63 -1.72 16.83
CA ILE A 37 -9.66 -2.23 15.92
C ILE A 37 -10.36 -3.43 16.55
N LYS A 38 -11.67 -3.56 16.27
CA LYS A 38 -12.49 -4.63 16.83
C LYS A 38 -12.41 -5.86 15.93
N LEU A 39 -11.78 -6.92 16.43
CA LEU A 39 -11.71 -8.24 15.81
C LEU A 39 -12.34 -9.28 16.73
N ASP A 40 -12.64 -10.47 16.20
CA ASP A 40 -13.01 -11.60 17.04
C ASP A 40 -11.81 -12.15 17.84
N ALA A 41 -12.04 -13.17 18.67
CA ALA A 41 -11.03 -13.75 19.55
C ALA A 41 -9.81 -14.36 18.81
N VAL A 42 -9.92 -14.59 17.50
CA VAL A 42 -8.86 -15.17 16.67
C VAL A 42 -8.37 -14.19 15.58
N GLY A 43 -8.79 -12.91 15.65
CA GLY A 43 -8.31 -11.84 14.78
C GLY A 43 -9.07 -11.69 13.46
N HIS A 44 -10.23 -12.32 13.29
CA HIS A 44 -11.04 -12.17 12.08
C HIS A 44 -11.96 -10.95 12.12
N LEU A 45 -12.34 -10.53 10.92
CA LEU A 45 -13.41 -9.56 10.68
C LEU A 45 -14.78 -10.13 11.10
N PRO A 46 -15.76 -9.26 11.40
CA PRO A 46 -17.13 -9.69 11.74
C PRO A 46 -17.83 -10.51 10.64
N SER A 47 -17.46 -10.31 9.38
CA SER A 47 -17.90 -11.12 8.23
C SER A 47 -16.83 -11.11 7.14
N ASN A 48 -16.94 -11.99 6.14
CA ASN A 48 -16.04 -12.00 4.99
C ASN A 48 -16.80 -12.12 3.64
N PRO A 49 -16.84 -11.07 2.80
CA PRO A 49 -16.28 -9.75 3.07
C PRO A 49 -17.04 -9.02 4.19
N TYR A 50 -16.37 -8.10 4.86
CA TYR A 50 -16.97 -7.10 5.73
C TYR A 50 -17.20 -5.82 4.92
N ILE A 51 -18.45 -5.43 4.71
CA ILE A 51 -18.79 -4.35 3.77
C ILE A 51 -19.33 -3.16 4.55
N LEU A 52 -18.72 -2.00 4.35
CA LEU A 52 -19.23 -0.72 4.83
C LEU A 52 -19.52 0.21 3.65
N THR A 53 -20.54 1.04 3.80
CA THR A 53 -20.88 2.11 2.86
C THR A 53 -20.70 3.47 3.52
N PHE A 54 -20.27 4.45 2.74
CA PHE A 54 -20.09 5.83 3.17
C PHE A 54 -20.67 6.73 2.09
N ASP A 55 -21.69 7.50 2.44
CA ASP A 55 -22.50 8.20 1.47
C ASP A 55 -22.77 9.64 1.91
N ASN A 56 -22.81 10.56 0.95
CA ASN A 56 -23.50 11.84 1.05
C ASN A 56 -24.51 11.98 -0.11
N ALA A 57 -25.02 13.18 -0.39
CA ALA A 57 -26.00 13.39 -1.44
C ALA A 57 -25.50 13.06 -2.87
N GLU A 58 -24.20 13.24 -3.15
CA GLU A 58 -23.62 13.11 -4.49
C GLU A 58 -22.56 12.01 -4.58
N LYS A 59 -21.91 11.69 -3.46
CA LYS A 59 -20.71 10.87 -3.39
C LYS A 59 -20.95 9.64 -2.54
N HIS A 60 -20.41 8.53 -3.00
CA HIS A 60 -20.66 7.21 -2.45
C HIS A 60 -19.38 6.36 -2.50
N ILE A 61 -19.10 5.69 -1.40
CA ILE A 61 -18.02 4.70 -1.29
C ILE A 61 -18.64 3.40 -0.79
N VAL A 62 -18.34 2.30 -1.48
CA VAL A 62 -18.53 0.95 -0.93
C VAL A 62 -17.16 0.33 -0.73
N PHE A 63 -16.85 -0.06 0.50
CA PHE A 63 -15.58 -0.70 0.85
C PHE A 63 -15.84 -2.13 1.31
N CYS A 64 -15.33 -3.09 0.54
CA CYS A 64 -15.31 -4.51 0.87
C CYS A 64 -13.97 -4.87 1.54
N GLY A 65 -13.98 -5.00 2.86
CA GLY A 65 -12.89 -5.54 3.64
C GLY A 65 -12.82 -7.06 3.51
N VAL A 66 -11.68 -7.61 3.11
CA VAL A 66 -11.52 -9.07 2.85
C VAL A 66 -10.51 -9.72 3.81
N ASN A 67 -10.72 -11.00 4.10
CA ASN A 67 -9.66 -11.90 4.55
C ASN A 67 -9.06 -12.54 3.29
N HIS A 68 -7.82 -12.20 2.93
CA HIS A 68 -7.18 -12.78 1.75
C HIS A 68 -7.27 -14.31 1.78
N VAL A 69 -7.94 -14.89 0.78
CA VAL A 69 -8.14 -16.34 0.71
C VAL A 69 -7.10 -16.97 -0.21
N ASP A 70 -6.75 -18.22 0.06
CA ASP A 70 -5.85 -18.99 -0.79
C ASP A 70 -6.39 -19.04 -2.23
N LYS A 71 -5.50 -18.81 -3.22
CA LYS A 71 -5.83 -18.81 -4.65
C LYS A 71 -6.51 -20.09 -5.17
N ASN A 72 -6.37 -21.20 -4.45
CA ASN A 72 -7.03 -22.47 -4.77
C ASN A 72 -8.50 -22.50 -4.33
N LYS A 73 -8.92 -21.60 -3.42
CA LYS A 73 -10.27 -21.50 -2.89
C LYS A 73 -11.17 -20.57 -3.73
N ILE A 74 -11.20 -20.79 -5.04
CA ILE A 74 -11.97 -19.94 -5.98
C ILE A 74 -13.49 -19.94 -5.77
N ASN A 75 -14.02 -20.88 -4.99
CA ASN A 75 -15.45 -20.99 -4.65
C ASN A 75 -15.77 -20.38 -3.28
N ASP A 76 -14.83 -19.65 -2.66
CA ASP A 76 -15.06 -19.01 -1.37
C ASP A 76 -16.26 -18.03 -1.46
N PRO A 77 -17.21 -18.08 -0.49
CA PRO A 77 -18.39 -17.20 -0.51
C PRO A 77 -18.03 -15.71 -0.47
N MET A 78 -16.82 -15.36 -0.04
CA MET A 78 -16.32 -13.99 -0.08
C MET A 78 -16.43 -13.38 -1.48
N TYR A 79 -16.06 -14.14 -2.52
CA TYR A 79 -16.09 -13.65 -3.90
C TYR A 79 -17.50 -13.34 -4.39
N ALA A 80 -18.47 -14.19 -4.01
CA ALA A 80 -19.88 -13.94 -4.31
C ALA A 80 -20.41 -12.69 -3.58
N GLY A 81 -19.96 -12.46 -2.34
CA GLY A 81 -20.27 -11.25 -1.58
C GLY A 81 -19.77 -9.97 -2.26
N ILE A 82 -18.52 -9.97 -2.72
CA ILE A 82 -17.91 -8.84 -3.46
C ILE A 82 -18.68 -8.57 -4.75
N GLU A 83 -18.95 -9.63 -5.54
CA GLU A 83 -19.66 -9.53 -6.82
C GLU A 83 -21.08 -8.97 -6.65
N LYS A 84 -21.82 -9.46 -5.64
CA LYS A 84 -23.16 -8.96 -5.31
C LYS A 84 -23.12 -7.47 -4.95
N ALA A 85 -22.18 -7.06 -4.10
CA ALA A 85 -22.05 -5.66 -3.70
C ALA A 85 -21.68 -4.76 -4.88
N PHE A 86 -20.75 -5.22 -5.74
CA PHE A 86 -20.32 -4.49 -6.93
C PHE A 86 -21.49 -4.20 -7.89
N PHE A 87 -22.27 -5.23 -8.25
CA PHE A 87 -23.37 -5.07 -9.21
C PHE A 87 -24.57 -4.32 -8.62
N ALA A 88 -24.79 -4.41 -7.31
CA ALA A 88 -25.79 -3.59 -6.64
C ALA A 88 -25.39 -2.10 -6.65
N PHE A 89 -24.11 -1.80 -6.42
CA PHE A 89 -23.61 -0.44 -6.30
C PHE A 89 -23.43 0.28 -7.64
N LYS A 90 -22.98 -0.44 -8.68
CA LYS A 90 -22.65 0.07 -10.02
C LYS A 90 -21.66 1.24 -9.95
N PRO A 91 -20.38 0.97 -9.60
CA PRO A 91 -19.39 2.02 -9.41
C PRO A 91 -18.93 2.68 -10.71
N ASP A 92 -18.33 3.88 -10.58
CA ASP A 92 -17.67 4.59 -11.67
C ASP A 92 -16.18 4.19 -11.76
N VAL A 93 -15.59 3.76 -10.64
CA VAL A 93 -14.18 3.36 -10.53
C VAL A 93 -13.98 2.33 -9.41
N CYS A 94 -13.04 1.42 -9.62
CA CYS A 94 -12.62 0.44 -8.62
C CYS A 94 -11.23 0.73 -8.07
N VAL A 95 -11.02 0.38 -6.80
CA VAL A 95 -9.73 0.42 -6.11
C VAL A 95 -9.41 -0.97 -5.57
N ASN A 96 -8.21 -1.48 -5.85
CA ASN A 96 -7.74 -2.79 -5.39
C ASN A 96 -6.47 -2.69 -4.53
N GLU A 97 -6.28 -3.66 -3.64
CA GLU A 97 -4.98 -3.96 -3.02
C GLU A 97 -4.10 -4.80 -3.96
N GLY A 98 -2.78 -4.80 -3.75
CA GLY A 98 -1.86 -5.77 -4.34
C GLY A 98 -1.31 -5.41 -5.71
N GLY A 99 -1.35 -4.13 -6.08
CA GLY A 99 -0.62 -3.59 -7.24
C GLY A 99 -1.48 -3.22 -8.45
N ASP A 100 -0.83 -2.70 -9.48
CA ASP A 100 -1.51 -2.22 -10.70
C ASP A 100 -1.91 -3.39 -11.61
N VAL A 101 -3.22 -3.55 -11.77
CA VAL A 101 -3.82 -4.54 -12.68
C VAL A 101 -4.49 -3.92 -13.89
N SER A 102 -4.36 -2.61 -14.11
CA SER A 102 -5.02 -1.87 -15.20
C SER A 102 -4.74 -2.45 -16.59
N LYS A 103 -3.55 -3.01 -16.81
CA LYS A 103 -3.13 -3.64 -18.06
C LYS A 103 -3.44 -5.14 -18.16
N LYS A 104 -3.89 -5.77 -17.08
CA LYS A 104 -4.24 -7.20 -17.09
C LYS A 104 -5.58 -7.40 -17.79
N VAL A 105 -5.69 -8.49 -18.53
CA VAL A 105 -6.93 -8.93 -19.17
C VAL A 105 -7.14 -10.39 -18.81
N PHE A 106 -8.36 -10.73 -18.39
CA PHE A 106 -8.73 -12.09 -18.01
C PHE A 106 -9.82 -12.61 -18.94
N ALA A 107 -9.69 -13.86 -19.38
CA ALA A 107 -10.66 -14.49 -20.26
C ALA A 107 -11.98 -14.85 -19.57
N SER A 108 -11.94 -15.08 -18.25
CA SER A 108 -13.12 -15.46 -17.46
C SER A 108 -12.90 -15.17 -15.97
N LYS A 109 -14.00 -15.13 -15.21
CA LYS A 109 -13.97 -14.93 -13.75
C LYS A 109 -13.11 -15.99 -13.06
N GLN A 110 -13.25 -17.24 -13.48
CA GLN A 110 -12.47 -18.35 -12.96
C GLN A 110 -10.96 -18.17 -13.24
N ALA A 111 -10.59 -17.72 -14.43
CA ALA A 111 -9.20 -17.44 -14.76
C ALA A 111 -8.64 -16.29 -13.92
N ALA A 112 -9.44 -15.24 -13.68
CA ALA A 112 -9.06 -14.11 -12.86
C ALA A 112 -8.82 -14.52 -11.39
N LEU A 113 -9.76 -15.25 -10.80
CA LEU A 113 -9.67 -15.74 -9.43
C LEU A 113 -8.46 -16.67 -9.22
N ARG A 114 -8.24 -17.62 -10.14
CA ARG A 114 -7.08 -18.55 -10.03
C ARG A 114 -5.74 -17.84 -10.11
N LYS A 115 -5.66 -16.79 -10.94
CA LYS A 115 -4.40 -16.09 -11.22
C LYS A 115 -4.09 -15.06 -10.15
N ASP A 116 -5.07 -14.26 -9.77
CA ASP A 116 -4.88 -13.04 -8.98
C ASP A 116 -5.94 -12.88 -7.86
N GLY A 117 -6.69 -13.93 -7.50
CA GLY A 117 -7.64 -13.90 -6.38
C GLY A 117 -8.68 -12.78 -6.49
N GLU A 118 -8.93 -12.08 -5.39
CA GLU A 118 -9.83 -10.92 -5.30
C GLU A 118 -9.41 -9.77 -6.22
N ILE A 119 -8.11 -9.60 -6.46
CA ILE A 119 -7.60 -8.56 -7.36
C ILE A 119 -8.03 -8.85 -8.80
N GLY A 120 -7.90 -10.12 -9.20
CA GLY A 120 -8.40 -10.60 -10.48
C GLY A 120 -9.92 -10.43 -10.61
N LEU A 121 -10.67 -10.74 -9.55
CA LEU A 121 -12.12 -10.54 -9.51
C LEU A 121 -12.50 -9.07 -9.72
N VAL A 122 -11.90 -8.14 -8.98
CA VAL A 122 -12.19 -6.70 -9.15
C VAL A 122 -11.91 -6.24 -10.57
N LYS A 123 -10.79 -6.68 -11.16
CA LYS A 123 -10.43 -6.29 -12.52
C LYS A 123 -11.46 -6.78 -13.55
N ILE A 124 -11.88 -8.04 -13.47
CA ILE A 124 -12.84 -8.56 -14.46
C ILE A 124 -14.24 -7.96 -14.28
N LEU A 125 -14.64 -7.66 -13.04
CA LEU A 125 -15.89 -6.94 -12.75
C LEU A 125 -15.84 -5.52 -13.32
N ALA A 126 -14.75 -4.78 -13.10
CA ALA A 126 -14.54 -3.46 -13.66
C ALA A 126 -14.56 -3.47 -15.20
N ASP A 127 -13.90 -4.44 -15.83
CA ASP A 127 -13.91 -4.62 -17.29
C ASP A 127 -15.32 -4.85 -17.84
N SER A 128 -16.14 -5.62 -17.12
CA SER A 128 -17.53 -5.90 -17.53
C SER A 128 -18.39 -4.64 -17.62
N LEU A 129 -18.08 -3.61 -16.83
CA LEU A 129 -18.72 -2.29 -16.87
C LEU A 129 -17.91 -1.24 -17.64
N LYS A 130 -16.76 -1.63 -18.23
CA LYS A 130 -15.82 -0.73 -18.92
C LYS A 130 -15.34 0.44 -18.04
N ILE A 131 -15.18 0.21 -16.74
CA ILE A 131 -14.66 1.18 -15.79
C ILE A 131 -13.21 0.88 -15.42
N LYS A 132 -12.52 1.85 -14.84
CA LYS A 132 -11.11 1.72 -14.47
C LYS A 132 -10.95 0.99 -13.14
N THR A 133 -9.82 0.30 -13.01
CA THR A 133 -9.30 -0.19 -11.73
C THR A 133 -8.02 0.59 -11.40
N VAL A 134 -7.89 1.03 -10.15
CA VAL A 134 -6.76 1.81 -9.64
C VAL A 134 -6.12 1.06 -8.49
N ASN A 135 -4.77 1.03 -8.46
CA ASN A 135 -4.05 0.49 -7.32
C ASN A 135 -4.23 1.40 -6.10
N GLY A 136 -4.81 0.87 -5.03
CA GLY A 136 -4.95 1.55 -3.74
C GLY A 136 -3.68 1.51 -2.89
N ASP A 137 -2.73 0.64 -3.23
CA ASP A 137 -1.43 0.59 -2.55
C ASP A 137 -0.53 1.77 -2.91
N MET A 138 0.35 2.07 -1.97
CA MET A 138 1.46 2.98 -2.19
C MET A 138 2.61 2.32 -2.95
N THR A 139 3.51 3.14 -3.51
CA THR A 139 4.76 2.62 -4.06
C THR A 139 5.71 2.21 -2.94
N ASP A 140 6.49 1.14 -3.18
CA ASP A 140 7.55 0.71 -2.24
C ASP A 140 8.50 1.85 -1.89
N SER A 141 8.85 2.69 -2.88
CA SER A 141 9.73 3.83 -2.68
C SER A 141 9.17 4.88 -1.72
N LEU A 142 7.85 5.09 -1.71
CA LEU A 142 7.22 6.01 -0.78
C LEU A 142 7.22 5.40 0.62
N GLU A 143 6.86 4.11 0.74
CA GLU A 143 6.83 3.42 2.02
C GLU A 143 8.21 3.42 2.69
N PHE A 144 9.23 3.00 1.94
CA PHE A 144 10.58 2.88 2.47
C PHE A 144 11.14 4.24 2.87
N LYS A 145 10.85 5.27 2.07
CA LYS A 145 11.21 6.64 2.41
C LYS A 145 10.55 7.10 3.70
N GLU A 146 9.26 6.85 3.90
CA GLU A 146 8.55 7.26 5.11
C GLU A 146 9.02 6.46 6.35
N LEU A 147 9.28 5.15 6.21
CA LEU A 147 9.85 4.34 7.29
C LEU A 147 11.25 4.80 7.69
N LEU A 148 12.12 5.11 6.72
CA LEU A 148 13.50 5.58 6.97
C LEU A 148 13.58 6.98 7.59
N LYS A 149 12.48 7.74 7.66
CA LYS A 149 12.41 8.97 8.47
C LYS A 149 12.30 8.67 9.96
N LYS A 150 11.75 7.51 10.32
CA LYS A 150 11.44 7.11 11.70
C LYS A 150 12.42 6.07 12.25
N TYR A 151 12.92 5.20 11.38
CA TYR A 151 13.70 4.02 11.77
C TYR A 151 15.09 4.03 11.16
N THR A 152 16.04 3.41 11.87
CA THR A 152 17.40 3.25 11.36
C THR A 152 17.40 2.29 10.14
N PRO A 153 18.40 2.36 9.24
CA PRO A 153 18.53 1.40 8.14
C PRO A 153 18.57 -0.07 8.61
N GLY A 154 19.15 -0.32 9.79
CA GLY A 154 19.19 -1.66 10.39
C GLY A 154 17.80 -2.18 10.75
N GLU A 155 16.98 -1.35 11.42
CA GLU A 155 15.61 -1.69 11.80
C GLU A 155 14.71 -1.83 10.58
N PHE A 156 14.81 -0.90 9.64
CA PHE A 156 14.11 -0.94 8.36
C PHE A 156 14.41 -2.23 7.58
N LEU A 157 15.69 -2.58 7.41
CA LEU A 157 16.08 -3.80 6.70
C LEU A 157 15.65 -5.05 7.47
N ALA A 158 15.81 -5.08 8.80
CA ALA A 158 15.35 -6.20 9.61
C ALA A 158 13.85 -6.47 9.41
N TYR A 159 13.02 -5.43 9.35
CA TYR A 159 11.59 -5.54 9.07
C TYR A 159 11.29 -5.94 7.62
N ILE A 160 11.66 -5.12 6.63
CA ILE A 160 11.28 -5.33 5.23
C ILE A 160 11.82 -6.64 4.66
N VAL A 161 13.07 -7.00 4.97
CA VAL A 161 13.65 -8.27 4.51
C VAL A 161 12.92 -9.46 5.14
N THR A 162 12.53 -9.37 6.41
CA THR A 162 11.80 -10.48 7.04
C THR A 162 10.44 -10.68 6.39
N GLU A 163 9.65 -9.60 6.27
CA GLU A 163 8.28 -9.65 5.78
C GLU A 163 8.16 -9.94 4.28
N ARG A 164 9.10 -9.44 3.46
CA ARG A 164 8.97 -9.50 1.97
C ARG A 164 9.95 -10.43 1.29
N PHE A 165 10.93 -10.96 2.01
CA PHE A 165 11.90 -11.89 1.44
C PHE A 165 11.96 -13.20 2.22
N MET A 166 12.34 -13.16 3.50
CA MET A 166 12.60 -14.40 4.26
C MET A 166 11.34 -15.24 4.41
N TRP A 167 10.20 -14.61 4.67
CA TRP A 167 8.89 -15.27 4.77
C TRP A 167 8.44 -16.01 3.50
N GLY A 168 8.91 -15.58 2.33
CA GLY A 168 8.56 -16.20 1.06
C GLY A 168 9.41 -17.41 0.68
N LEU A 169 10.44 -17.73 1.48
CA LEU A 169 11.33 -18.84 1.21
C LEU A 169 10.78 -20.13 1.82
N ASN A 170 10.96 -21.25 1.13
CA ASN A 170 10.78 -22.57 1.73
C ASN A 170 12.08 -23.08 2.37
N GLU A 171 11.99 -24.15 3.16
CA GLU A 171 13.13 -24.73 3.87
C GLU A 171 14.29 -25.12 2.94
N GLN A 172 14.00 -25.72 1.78
CA GLN A 172 15.03 -26.09 0.81
C GLN A 172 15.80 -24.85 0.30
N GLN A 173 15.08 -23.77 -0.02
CA GLN A 173 15.67 -22.52 -0.49
C GLN A 173 16.50 -21.83 0.59
N ALA A 174 16.09 -21.94 1.85
CA ALA A 174 16.81 -21.35 2.96
C ALA A 174 18.09 -22.13 3.34
N ASN A 175 18.06 -23.45 3.18
CA ASN A 175 19.21 -24.32 3.46
C ASN A 175 20.25 -24.30 2.34
N ASP A 176 19.87 -23.93 1.11
CA ASP A 176 20.80 -23.66 0.01
C ASP A 176 21.51 -22.32 0.22
N THR A 177 22.66 -22.35 0.91
CA THR A 177 23.40 -21.14 1.29
C THR A 177 23.89 -20.32 0.09
N VAL A 178 24.22 -20.97 -1.03
CA VAL A 178 24.71 -20.28 -2.24
C VAL A 178 23.56 -19.53 -2.90
N ASN A 179 22.44 -20.23 -3.13
CA ASN A 179 21.27 -19.60 -3.75
C ASN A 179 20.63 -18.57 -2.83
N LEU A 180 20.59 -18.78 -1.50
CA LEU A 180 20.11 -17.79 -0.55
C LEU A 180 20.90 -16.48 -0.65
N LYS A 181 22.24 -16.54 -0.67
CA LYS A 181 23.08 -15.34 -0.78
C LYS A 181 22.83 -14.61 -2.10
N LYS A 182 22.70 -15.34 -3.21
CA LYS A 182 22.41 -14.77 -4.53
C LYS A 182 21.02 -14.10 -4.56
N SER A 183 20.00 -14.79 -4.08
CA SER A 183 18.62 -14.27 -4.00
C SER A 183 18.52 -13.07 -3.08
N TYR A 184 19.20 -13.10 -1.94
CA TYR A 184 19.27 -11.96 -1.01
C TYR A 184 19.94 -10.75 -1.67
N ALA A 185 21.08 -10.93 -2.34
CA ALA A 185 21.74 -9.84 -3.07
C ALA A 185 20.83 -9.27 -4.16
N GLY A 186 20.12 -10.15 -4.90
CA GLY A 186 19.13 -9.74 -5.89
C GLY A 186 17.97 -8.94 -5.28
N PHE A 187 17.44 -9.36 -4.13
CA PHE A 187 16.40 -8.64 -3.40
C PHE A 187 16.89 -7.26 -2.95
N ILE A 188 18.10 -7.16 -2.38
CA ILE A 188 18.67 -5.88 -1.97
C ILE A 188 18.87 -4.94 -3.17
N GLN A 189 19.54 -5.38 -4.24
CA GLN A 189 19.85 -4.51 -5.36
C GLN A 189 18.62 -4.11 -6.16
N ASN A 190 17.77 -5.08 -6.52
CA ASN A 190 16.66 -4.84 -7.43
C ASN A 190 15.44 -4.29 -6.71
N TYR A 191 15.11 -4.82 -5.53
CA TYR A 191 13.89 -4.43 -4.83
C TYR A 191 14.12 -3.26 -3.88
N ILE A 192 15.06 -3.38 -2.94
CA ILE A 192 15.29 -2.32 -1.94
C ILE A 192 15.93 -1.07 -2.57
N MET A 193 17.02 -1.24 -3.32
CA MET A 193 17.79 -0.11 -3.83
C MET A 193 17.19 0.48 -5.11
N LYS A 194 16.87 -0.35 -6.11
CA LYS A 194 16.33 0.11 -7.39
C LYS A 194 14.84 0.47 -7.32
N THR A 195 13.96 -0.47 -6.96
CA THR A 195 12.51 -0.20 -6.87
C THR A 195 12.17 0.72 -5.70
N GLY A 196 12.74 0.44 -4.53
CA GLY A 196 12.53 1.20 -3.30
C GLY A 196 13.31 2.52 -3.23
N ALA A 197 14.21 2.79 -4.17
CA ALA A 197 15.06 3.99 -4.22
C ALA A 197 15.88 4.23 -2.93
N VAL A 198 16.23 3.17 -2.20
CA VAL A 198 17.01 3.26 -0.95
C VAL A 198 18.50 3.22 -1.24
N LYS A 199 19.27 4.15 -0.66
CA LYS A 199 20.74 4.13 -0.73
C LYS A 199 21.29 3.36 0.46
N LEU A 200 21.99 2.26 0.19
CA LEU A 200 22.61 1.41 1.21
C LEU A 200 24.14 1.39 1.04
N THR A 201 24.87 1.41 2.15
CA THR A 201 26.31 1.17 2.15
C THR A 201 26.62 -0.29 1.82
N PRO A 202 27.85 -0.63 1.36
CA PRO A 202 28.22 -2.03 1.10
C PRO A 202 27.97 -2.95 2.29
N GLN A 203 28.20 -2.47 3.52
CA GLN A 203 27.94 -3.24 4.74
C GLN A 203 26.44 -3.52 4.92
N GLN A 204 25.58 -2.52 4.72
CA GLN A 204 24.12 -2.65 4.87
C GLN A 204 23.50 -3.63 3.87
N GLN A 205 24.16 -3.85 2.73
CA GLN A 205 23.70 -4.78 1.69
C GLN A 205 24.00 -6.25 2.02
N THR A 206 24.67 -6.56 3.14
CA THR A 206 25.07 -7.94 3.46
C THR A 206 24.01 -8.69 4.25
N LEU A 207 23.94 -10.01 4.05
CA LEU A 207 23.08 -10.89 4.85
C LEU A 207 23.47 -10.87 6.34
N ALA A 208 24.76 -10.70 6.63
CA ALA A 208 25.26 -10.57 8.00
C ALA A 208 24.69 -9.32 8.69
N PHE A 209 24.68 -8.17 8.00
CA PHE A 209 24.09 -6.94 8.54
C PHE A 209 22.61 -7.11 8.87
N TYR A 210 21.84 -7.75 7.98
CA TYR A 210 20.44 -8.09 8.25
C TYR A 210 20.31 -8.97 9.50
N LYS A 211 21.03 -10.10 9.57
CA LYS A 211 20.93 -11.05 10.70
C LYS A 211 21.24 -10.38 12.03
N THR A 212 22.32 -9.60 12.10
CA THR A 212 22.70 -8.86 13.32
C THR A 212 21.61 -7.89 13.76
N ASN A 213 21.02 -7.13 12.83
CA ASN A 213 19.97 -6.18 13.18
C ASN A 213 18.64 -6.87 13.51
N TYR A 214 18.30 -7.98 12.85
CA TYR A 214 17.17 -8.82 13.22
C TYR A 214 17.30 -9.29 14.67
N GLN A 215 18.44 -9.90 15.03
CA GLN A 215 18.68 -10.41 16.37
C GLN A 215 18.65 -9.32 17.43
N LYS A 216 19.23 -8.15 17.13
CA LYS A 216 19.18 -6.98 18.00
C LYS A 216 17.75 -6.48 18.22
N LEU A 217 16.95 -6.43 17.15
CA LEU A 217 15.60 -5.88 17.17
C LEU A 217 14.61 -6.80 17.89
N LEU A 218 14.67 -8.11 17.63
CA LEU A 218 13.76 -9.09 18.22
C LEU A 218 14.28 -9.71 19.53
N LYS A 219 15.54 -9.46 19.90
CA LYS A 219 16.21 -10.04 21.08
C LYS A 219 16.17 -11.57 21.10
N ARG A 220 16.24 -12.20 19.92
CA ARG A 220 16.29 -13.65 19.73
C ARG A 220 17.28 -14.03 18.63
N PRO A 221 17.81 -15.26 18.62
CA PRO A 221 18.62 -15.75 17.50
C PRO A 221 17.87 -15.69 16.16
N PHE A 222 18.61 -15.54 15.06
CA PHE A 222 18.03 -15.72 13.73
C PHE A 222 18.04 -17.21 13.42
N ILE A 223 16.86 -17.83 13.42
CA ILE A 223 16.65 -19.21 13.01
C ILE A 223 15.56 -19.17 11.94
N PHE A 224 15.90 -19.60 10.74
CA PHE A 224 15.03 -19.44 9.57
C PHE A 224 13.67 -20.13 9.75
N ASN A 225 13.68 -21.37 10.27
CA ASN A 225 12.46 -22.15 10.52
C ASN A 225 11.64 -21.65 11.72
N GLU A 226 12.11 -20.64 12.44
CA GLU A 226 11.44 -20.03 13.60
C GLU A 226 11.05 -18.57 13.34
N LEU A 227 11.07 -18.13 12.08
CA LEU A 227 10.57 -16.82 11.72
C LEU A 227 9.06 -16.76 11.91
N GLU A 228 8.61 -15.82 12.71
CA GLU A 228 7.19 -15.54 12.95
C GLU A 228 6.76 -14.26 12.21
N PRO A 229 5.47 -14.13 11.85
CA PRO A 229 5.01 -12.95 11.15
C PRO A 229 5.02 -11.77 12.11
N THR A 230 5.13 -10.58 11.54
CA THR A 230 4.69 -9.39 12.26
C THR A 230 3.22 -9.56 12.63
N ASN A 231 2.92 -9.51 13.93
CA ASN A 231 1.57 -9.36 14.44
C ASN A 231 1.35 -7.87 14.76
N PRO A 232 0.71 -7.10 13.87
CA PRO A 232 0.52 -5.66 14.08
C PRO A 232 -0.36 -5.36 15.32
N PHE A 233 -1.10 -6.34 15.83
CA PHE A 233 -1.97 -6.22 17.00
C PHE A 233 -1.25 -6.42 18.32
N ASP A 234 -0.03 -6.97 18.30
CA ASP A 234 0.75 -7.09 19.53
C ASP A 234 1.36 -5.73 19.89
N PRO A 235 0.98 -5.11 21.03
CA PRO A 235 1.52 -3.82 21.43
C PRO A 235 3.02 -3.88 21.75
N LYS A 236 3.60 -5.06 21.95
CA LYS A 236 4.97 -5.23 22.45
C LYS A 236 5.98 -5.37 21.30
N GLY A 237 7.11 -4.70 21.49
CA GLY A 237 8.29 -4.88 20.66
C GLY A 237 8.34 -3.93 19.47
N LYS A 238 9.56 -3.47 19.18
CA LYS A 238 9.83 -2.49 18.12
C LYS A 238 9.60 -3.05 16.72
N PHE A 239 9.70 -4.38 16.53
CA PHE A 239 9.35 -5.03 15.26
C PHE A 239 7.86 -4.84 14.91
N GLN A 240 6.97 -5.05 15.89
CA GLN A 240 5.52 -4.85 15.71
C GLN A 240 5.16 -3.38 15.53
N GLU A 241 5.89 -2.48 16.21
CA GLU A 241 5.75 -1.04 16.02
C GLU A 241 6.06 -0.61 14.58
N ILE A 242 7.18 -1.08 14.01
CA ILE A 242 7.53 -0.82 12.60
C ILE A 242 6.45 -1.39 11.67
N GLY A 243 5.94 -2.58 11.98
CA GLY A 243 4.82 -3.21 11.30
C GLY A 243 3.57 -2.35 11.22
N ARG A 244 3.13 -1.83 12.36
CA ARG A 244 2.01 -0.89 12.42
C ARG A 244 2.30 0.39 11.65
N ALA A 245 3.49 0.98 11.81
CA ALA A 245 3.86 2.20 11.10
C ALA A 245 3.82 2.01 9.57
N SER A 246 4.33 0.88 9.06
CA SER A 246 4.24 0.50 7.63
C SER A 246 2.79 0.45 7.16
N LYS A 247 1.91 -0.22 7.92
CA LYS A 247 0.48 -0.32 7.60
C LYS A 247 -0.24 1.04 7.66
N GLU A 248 0.03 1.85 8.67
CA GLU A 248 -0.53 3.21 8.80
C GLU A 248 -0.14 4.12 7.63
N ILE A 249 1.09 4.02 7.13
CA ILE A 249 1.52 4.77 5.93
C ILE A 249 0.71 4.31 4.70
N ARG A 250 0.47 3.00 4.55
CA ARG A 250 -0.38 2.45 3.49
C ARG A 250 -1.82 2.96 3.60
N ASP A 251 -2.39 2.99 4.81
CA ASP A 251 -3.74 3.51 5.08
C ASP A 251 -3.89 4.97 4.65
N GLN A 252 -2.90 5.81 4.99
CA GLN A 252 -2.90 7.21 4.58
C GLN A 252 -2.83 7.36 3.06
N SER A 253 -2.06 6.52 2.38
CA SER A 253 -2.00 6.50 0.92
C SER A 253 -3.33 6.06 0.30
N LEU A 254 -3.97 5.02 0.83
CA LEU A 254 -5.27 4.55 0.36
C LEU A 254 -6.34 5.63 0.51
N LEU A 255 -6.41 6.28 1.68
CA LEU A 255 -7.34 7.39 1.94
C LEU A 255 -7.10 8.57 0.99
N ALA A 256 -5.84 8.92 0.73
CA ALA A 256 -5.51 9.97 -0.24
C ALA A 256 -5.93 9.59 -1.68
N THR A 257 -5.77 8.33 -2.07
CA THR A 257 -6.21 7.81 -3.37
C THR A 257 -7.73 7.92 -3.50
N ILE A 258 -8.49 7.44 -2.50
CA ILE A 258 -9.96 7.50 -2.50
C ILE A 258 -10.45 8.96 -2.58
N ASP A 259 -9.89 9.85 -1.76
CA ASP A 259 -10.23 11.28 -1.79
C ASP A 259 -9.95 11.90 -3.17
N SER A 260 -8.84 11.53 -3.80
CA SER A 260 -8.52 12.01 -5.14
C SER A 260 -9.49 11.49 -6.20
N LEU A 261 -9.96 10.25 -6.08
CA LEU A 261 -10.92 9.67 -7.02
C LEU A 261 -12.29 10.33 -6.92
N LEU A 262 -12.74 10.69 -5.72
CA LEU A 262 -14.03 11.36 -5.52
C LEU A 262 -14.10 12.78 -6.12
N LYS A 263 -12.95 13.38 -6.47
CA LYS A 263 -12.91 14.65 -7.22
C LYS A 263 -13.39 14.51 -8.66
N THR A 264 -13.35 13.30 -9.21
CA THR A 264 -13.68 13.04 -10.63
C THR A 264 -14.73 11.93 -10.81
N HIS A 265 -15.10 11.24 -9.74
CA HIS A 265 -16.08 10.16 -9.73
C HIS A 265 -17.06 10.36 -8.57
N ASN A 266 -18.26 9.80 -8.69
CA ASN A 266 -19.26 9.86 -7.64
C ASN A 266 -19.34 8.56 -6.86
N LYS A 267 -19.00 7.43 -7.48
CA LYS A 267 -19.10 6.09 -6.89
C LYS A 267 -17.77 5.35 -6.95
N VAL A 268 -17.13 5.19 -5.80
CA VAL A 268 -15.86 4.48 -5.65
C VAL A 268 -16.09 3.13 -4.97
N PHE A 269 -15.71 2.04 -5.63
CA PHE A 269 -15.78 0.69 -5.05
C PHE A 269 -14.39 0.21 -4.66
N VAL A 270 -14.18 -0.15 -3.40
CA VAL A 270 -12.87 -0.52 -2.86
C VAL A 270 -12.91 -1.98 -2.41
N VAL A 271 -11.89 -2.75 -2.78
CA VAL A 271 -11.62 -4.08 -2.23
C VAL A 271 -10.20 -4.10 -1.70
N PHE A 272 -10.07 -4.29 -0.39
CA PHE A 272 -8.81 -4.20 0.35
C PHE A 272 -8.90 -5.08 1.61
N GLY A 273 -7.77 -5.46 2.18
CA GLY A 273 -7.70 -6.25 3.42
C GLY A 273 -8.53 -5.60 4.53
N GLY A 274 -9.38 -6.35 5.22
CA GLY A 274 -10.41 -5.76 6.07
C GLY A 274 -9.89 -5.04 7.31
N TRP A 275 -8.66 -5.32 7.75
CA TRP A 275 -8.04 -4.52 8.81
C TRP A 275 -7.83 -3.06 8.38
N HIS A 276 -7.50 -2.84 7.09
CA HIS A 276 -7.39 -1.51 6.51
C HIS A 276 -8.75 -0.79 6.53
N LEU A 277 -9.85 -1.49 6.22
CA LEU A 277 -11.20 -0.94 6.31
C LEU A 277 -11.51 -0.42 7.73
N LEU A 278 -11.28 -1.25 8.75
CA LEU A 278 -11.56 -0.87 10.15
C LEU A 278 -10.70 0.32 10.59
N THR A 279 -9.43 0.34 10.21
CA THR A 279 -8.50 1.45 10.50
C THR A 279 -8.91 2.74 9.78
N CYS A 280 -9.33 2.65 8.52
CA CYS A 280 -9.63 3.78 7.66
C CYS A 280 -11.03 4.38 7.86
N GLU A 281 -11.93 3.72 8.61
CA GLU A 281 -13.33 4.12 8.76
C GLU A 281 -13.52 5.62 9.14
N PRO A 282 -12.79 6.20 10.11
CA PRO A 282 -12.94 7.62 10.43
C PRO A 282 -12.50 8.54 9.29
N GLY A 283 -11.45 8.16 8.57
CA GLY A 283 -10.93 8.90 7.41
C GLY A 283 -11.91 8.88 6.26
N LEU A 284 -12.54 7.73 5.99
CA LEU A 284 -13.59 7.60 4.97
C LEU A 284 -14.82 8.46 5.29
N LYS A 285 -15.24 8.49 6.58
CA LYS A 285 -16.30 9.39 7.06
C LYS A 285 -15.94 10.87 6.85
N GLN A 286 -14.69 11.25 7.14
CA GLN A 286 -14.23 12.63 6.92
C GLN A 286 -14.17 12.99 5.43
N ILE A 287 -13.72 12.06 4.58
CA ILE A 287 -13.66 12.25 3.13
C ILE A 287 -15.06 12.44 2.57
N ILE A 288 -16.03 11.61 2.96
CA ILE A 288 -17.38 11.72 2.41
C ILE A 288 -18.09 12.99 2.90
N SER A 289 -17.88 13.41 4.15
CA SER A 289 -18.53 14.62 4.68
C SER A 289 -18.06 15.91 3.99
N ARG A 290 -16.86 15.92 3.41
CA ARG A 290 -16.28 17.09 2.74
C ARG A 290 -16.39 17.04 1.21
N ALA A 291 -16.69 15.86 0.65
CA ALA A 291 -16.76 15.68 -0.79
C ALA A 291 -17.97 16.45 -1.33
N LYS A 292 -17.74 17.21 -2.40
CA LYS A 292 -18.78 17.89 -3.18
C LYS A 292 -19.02 17.03 -4.40
#